data_AF-A0A843GU28-F1
#
_entry.id   AF-A0A843GU28-F1
#
_cell.length_a   1.000
_cell.length_b   1.000
_cell.length_c   1.000
_cell.angle_alpha   90.00
_cell.angle_beta   90.00
_cell.angle_gamma   90.00
#
_symmetry.space_group_name_H-M   'P 1'
#
loop_
_entity.id
_entity.type
_entity.pdbx_description
1 polymer ?
#
loop_
_entity_poly.entity_id
_entity_poly.type
_entity_poly.pdbx_seq_one_letter_code
_entity_poly.pdbx_strand_id
1 'polypeptide(L)' 'MINIQDIIPFMKKGWVAMDKGGVWNWWEHKPKMEHDFCWWVQTGYLCCLSDSFDIAPADDWTKSLIKVGGK' A
#
# COMPACT_ATOMS: atom_id res chain seq x y z
N MET A 1 -0.91 -1.20 16.58
CA MET A 1 -0.97 -0.45 15.31
C MET A 1 0.16 0.57 15.21
N ILE A 2 0.98 0.42 14.17
CA ILE A 2 1.93 1.43 13.70
C ILE A 2 1.32 2.21 12.52
N ASN A 3 1.84 3.39 12.20
CA ASN A 3 1.40 4.10 11.00
C ASN A 3 2.22 3.66 9.79
N ILE A 4 1.62 3.72 8.60
CA ILE A 4 2.35 3.44 7.35
C ILE A 4 3.60 4.34 7.20
N GLN A 5 3.52 5.58 7.71
CA GLN A 5 4.62 6.55 7.71
C GLN A 5 5.85 6.09 8.50
N ASP A 6 5.67 5.21 9.49
CA ASP A 6 6.78 4.67 10.30
C ASP A 6 7.55 3.59 9.53
N ILE A 7 6.93 2.97 8.52
CA ILE A 7 7.50 1.87 7.74
C ILE A 7 8.15 2.39 6.45
N ILE A 8 7.51 3.38 5.80
CA ILE A 8 7.92 3.97 4.51
C ILE A 8 9.44 4.24 4.40
N PRO A 9 10.14 4.79 5.40
CA PRO A 9 11.57 5.09 5.31
C PRO A 9 12.46 3.86 5.10
N PHE A 10 11.98 2.67 5.45
CA PHE A 10 12.71 1.40 5.35
C PHE A 10 12.34 0.59 4.10
N MET A 11 11.37 1.07 3.32
CA MET A 11 10.86 0.36 2.16
C MET A 11 11.76 0.54 0.93
N LYS A 12 11.78 -0.49 0.08
CA LYS A 12 12.32 -0.39 -1.28
C LYS A 12 11.49 0.59 -2.13
N LYS A 13 12.12 1.12 -3.19
CA LYS A 13 11.46 1.99 -4.19
C LYS A 13 10.22 1.31 -4.76
N GLY A 14 9.08 1.97 -4.66
CA GLY A 14 7.81 1.42 -5.11
C GLY A 14 6.63 2.28 -4.67
N TRP A 15 5.49 1.63 -4.48
CA TRP A 15 4.22 2.24 -4.11
C TRP A 15 3.55 1.41 -3.02
N VAL A 16 2.92 2.09 -2.07
CA VAL A 16 2.04 1.46 -1.07
C VAL A 16 0.65 2.04 -1.16
N ALA A 17 -0.34 1.22 -0.87
CA ALA A 17 -1.73 1.63 -0.78
C ALA A 17 -2.51 0.61 0.05
N MET A 18 -3.61 1.09 0.62
CA MET A 18 -4.58 0.30 1.33
C MET A 18 -5.73 -0.04 0.37
N ASP A 19 -6.20 -1.27 0.41
CA ASP A 19 -7.47 -1.64 -0.23
C ASP A 19 -8.67 -1.30 0.67
N LYS A 20 -9.89 -1.55 0.16
CA LYS A 20 -11.12 -1.29 0.92
C LYS A 20 -11.23 -2.12 2.20
N GLY A 21 -10.56 -3.27 2.27
CA GLY A 21 -10.54 -4.16 3.44
C GLY A 21 -9.62 -3.69 4.56
N GLY A 22 -8.88 -2.60 4.36
CA GLY A 22 -7.88 -2.13 5.32
C GLY A 22 -6.52 -2.81 5.16
N VAL A 23 -6.34 -3.61 4.11
CA VAL A 23 -5.10 -4.35 3.88
C VAL A 23 -4.12 -3.47 3.14
N TRP A 24 -2.92 -3.32 3.71
CA TRP A 24 -1.85 -2.56 3.12
C TRP A 24 -0.96 -3.45 2.26
N ASN A 25 -0.67 -2.97 1.06
CA ASN A 25 0.09 -3.69 0.05
C ASN A 25 1.20 -2.81 -0.50
N TRP A 26 2.30 -3.43 -0.93
CA TRP A 26 3.39 -2.79 -1.65
C TRP A 26 3.54 -3.36 -3.05
N TRP A 27 3.82 -2.47 -4.01
CA TRP A 27 4.08 -2.77 -5.41
C TRP A 27 5.38 -2.13 -5.87
N GLU A 28 6.11 -2.81 -6.74
CA GLU A 28 7.33 -2.28 -7.36
C GLU A 28 7.02 -1.13 -8.34
N HIS A 29 5.91 -1.23 -9.06
CA HIS A 29 5.48 -0.23 -10.04
C HIS A 29 4.21 0.47 -9.55
N LYS A 30 3.76 1.51 -10.27
CA LYS A 30 2.57 2.27 -9.85
C LYS A 30 1.31 1.45 -10.13
N PRO A 31 0.51 1.04 -9.12
CA PRO A 31 -0.73 0.33 -9.36
C PRO A 31 -1.79 1.26 -9.95
N LYS A 32 -2.83 0.67 -10.55
CA LYS A 32 -4.04 1.37 -10.97
C LYS A 32 -5.16 1.04 -9.98
N MET A 33 -6.00 2.03 -9.69
CA MET A 33 -7.21 1.79 -8.92
C MET A 33 -8.25 1.17 -9.85
N GLU A 34 -8.81 0.03 -9.46
CA GLU A 34 -9.97 -0.56 -10.14
C GLU A 34 -11.18 -0.46 -9.21
N HIS A 35 -12.07 0.48 -9.55
CA HIS A 35 -13.21 0.82 -8.71
C HIS A 35 -14.20 -0.33 -8.56
N ASP A 36 -14.42 -1.11 -9.63
CA ASP A 36 -15.39 -2.21 -9.65
C ASP A 36 -15.04 -3.33 -8.67
N PHE A 37 -13.75 -3.46 -8.36
CA PHE A 37 -13.20 -4.49 -7.49
C PHE A 37 -12.70 -3.93 -6.14
N CYS A 38 -12.82 -2.62 -5.92
CA CYS A 38 -12.43 -1.95 -4.67
C CYS A 38 -10.98 -2.21 -4.23
N TRP A 39 -10.05 -2.29 -5.19
CA TRP A 39 -8.65 -2.64 -4.96
C TRP A 39 -7.68 -1.88 -5.87
N TRP A 40 -6.41 -1.85 -5.47
CA TRP A 40 -5.30 -1.40 -6.30
C TRP A 40 -4.69 -2.62 -6.99
N VAL A 41 -4.66 -2.61 -8.32
CA VAL A 41 -4.10 -3.72 -9.12
C VAL A 41 -2.89 -3.32 -9.90
N GLN A 42 -2.04 -4.32 -10.06
CA GLN A 42 -0.92 -4.28 -10.97
C GLN A 42 -0.57 -5.70 -11.39
N THR A 43 -0.11 -5.83 -12.63
CA THR A 43 0.64 -7.00 -13.09
C THR A 43 2.07 -6.91 -12.56
N GLY A 44 2.50 -7.83 -11.70
CA GLY A 44 3.88 -7.88 -11.18
C GLY A 44 3.98 -8.35 -9.74
N TYR A 45 5.13 -8.07 -9.12
CA TYR A 45 5.40 -8.44 -7.72
C TYR A 45 4.58 -7.60 -6.73
N LEU A 46 3.91 -8.29 -5.81
CA LEU A 46 3.08 -7.76 -4.75
C LEU A 46 3.55 -8.32 -3.41
N CYS A 47 3.59 -7.47 -2.38
CA CYS A 47 3.82 -7.90 -1.00
C CYS A 47 2.70 -7.35 -0.10
N CYS A 48 2.03 -8.23 0.63
CA CYS A 48 1.08 -7.85 1.68
C CYS A 48 1.86 -7.43 2.93
N LEU A 49 1.75 -6.16 3.32
CA LEU A 49 2.43 -5.63 4.50
C LEU A 49 1.68 -6.03 5.78
N SER A 50 0.36 -6.15 5.69
CA SER A 50 -0.50 -6.53 6.82
C SER A 50 -0.24 -7.96 7.32
N ASP A 51 0.41 -8.83 6.54
CA ASP A 51 0.85 -10.15 6.98
C ASP A 51 2.01 -10.08 8.00
N SER A 52 2.75 -8.96 8.00
CA SER A 52 3.94 -8.77 8.84
C SER A 52 3.78 -7.66 9.90
N PHE A 53 2.90 -6.69 9.65
CA PHE A 53 2.73 -5.52 10.49
C PHE A 53 1.25 -5.24 10.75
N ASP A 54 0.93 -4.91 12.01
CA ASP A 54 -0.37 -4.34 12.38
C ASP A 54 -0.36 -2.83 12.07
N ILE A 55 -0.80 -2.44 10.88
CA ILE A 55 -0.77 -1.06 10.36
C ILE A 55 -2.15 -0.43 10.50
N ALA A 56 -2.20 0.79 11.03
CA ALA A 56 -3.44 1.53 11.11
C ALA A 56 -4.08 1.74 9.72
N PRO A 57 -5.41 1.57 9.59
CA PRO A 57 -6.08 1.83 8.33
C PRO A 57 -6.08 3.34 8.02
N ALA A 58 -6.09 3.70 6.74
CA ALA A 58 -6.34 5.06 6.30
C ALA A 58 -7.85 5.38 6.35
N ASP A 59 -8.19 6.65 6.59
CA ASP A 59 -9.59 7.11 6.59
C ASP A 59 -10.27 6.90 5.22
N ASP A 60 -9.52 7.07 4.13
CA ASP A 60 -9.98 6.92 2.75
C ASP A 60 -8.96 6.11 1.93
N TRP A 61 -9.28 4.83 1.72
CA TRP A 61 -8.42 3.90 0.99
C TRP A 61 -8.15 4.34 -0.46
N THR A 62 -9.07 5.08 -1.09
CA THR A 62 -8.92 5.57 -2.48
C THR A 62 -7.85 6.65 -2.61
N LYS A 63 -7.47 7.26 -1.49
CA LYS A 63 -6.43 8.30 -1.40
C LYS A 63 -5.15 7.81 -0.71
N SER A 64 -5.08 6.52 -0.40
CA SER A 64 -3.96 5.93 0.37
C SER A 64 -2.69 5.65 -0.44
N LEU A 65 -2.71 5.88 -1.76
CA LEU A 65 -1.58 5.58 -2.64
C LEU A 65 -0.40 6.54 -2.37
N ILE A 66 0.71 5.97 -1.91
CA ILE A 66 1.92 6.71 -1.54
C ILE A 66 3.12 6.11 -2.29
N LYS A 67 3.99 6.98 -2.82
CA LYS A 67 5.27 6.58 -3.42
C LYS A 67 6.34 6.46 -2.33
N VAL A 68 7.13 5.38 -2.34
CA VAL A 68 8.08 5.04 -1.26
C VAL A 68 9.49 4.74 -1.77
N GLY A 69 10.47 4.65 -0.87
CA GLY A 69 11.86 4.27 -1.15
C GLY A 69 12.73 5.33 -1.84
N GLY A 70 12.28 6.59 -1.86
CA GLY A 70 13.05 7.72 -2.38
C GLY A 70 13.99 8.32 -1.34
N LYS A 71 15.08 7.63 -1.02
CA LYS A 71 16.34 8.29 -0.67
C LYS A 71 17.30 8.14 -1.85
#